data_AF-A0A0U5FH51-F1
#
_entry.id   AF-A0A0U5FH51-F1
#
_cell.length_a   1.000
_cell.length_b   1.000
_cell.length_c   1.000
_cell.angle_alpha   90.00
_cell.angle_beta   90.00
_cell.angle_gamma   90.00
#
_symmetry.space_group_name_H-M   'P 1'
#
loop_
_entity.id
_entity.type
_entity.pdbx_description
1 polymer ?
#
loop_
_entity_poly.entity_id
_entity_poly.type
_entity_poly.pdbx_seq_one_letter_code
_entity_poly.pdbx_strand_id
1 'polypeptide(L)'
;MQSRDAQARDEDGDPIYRKNPHPKQAYRITMTIENAPGPFGFVDGATFYQMSDHQQCTPIEPIAGVWSKQKEDSVPAVFKKIDETTYVATIFADGMIDADYYGKGVCHWELTGVGMSLKATGKHEETDFAPSLEKEQVLQSASKKTYFWRGGYPKSGIEDFPDTGKPSAENYAEPNRRNLFVVTLKAEKVSP
;
A
#
# COMPACT_ATOMS: atom_id res chain seq x y z
N MET A 1 31.86 10.77 22.13
CA MET A 1 30.79 11.69 21.69
C MET A 1 30.21 11.07 20.42
N GLN A 2 29.13 10.30 20.56
CA GLN A 2 28.51 9.59 19.44
C GLN A 2 27.84 10.63 18.53
N SER A 3 28.16 10.56 17.23
CA SER A 3 27.52 11.36 16.19
C SER A 3 26.01 11.31 16.36
N ARG A 4 25.39 12.49 16.51
CA ARG A 4 23.96 12.63 16.22
C ARG A 4 23.82 12.21 14.77
N ASP A 5 23.11 11.12 14.49
CA ASP A 5 22.65 10.82 13.14
C ASP A 5 21.93 12.08 12.64
N ALA A 6 22.59 12.84 11.77
CA ALA A 6 22.03 14.07 11.26
C ALA A 6 20.79 13.67 10.45
N GLN A 7 19.63 14.16 10.88
CA GLN A 7 18.38 13.98 10.17
C GLN A 7 18.59 14.45 8.73
N ALA A 8 18.56 13.52 7.78
CA ALA A 8 18.70 13.83 6.36
C ALA A 8 17.52 14.69 5.91
N ARG A 9 17.78 15.59 4.96
CA ARG A 9 16.80 16.53 4.42
C ARG A 9 16.82 16.48 2.89
N ASP A 10 15.68 16.73 2.28
CA ASP A 10 15.53 16.85 0.83
C ASP A 10 15.96 18.25 0.33
N GLU A 11 15.73 18.52 -0.97
CA GLU A 11 16.11 19.78 -1.62
C GLU A 11 15.34 20.99 -1.06
N ASP A 12 14.12 20.78 -0.56
CA ASP A 12 13.29 21.79 0.07
C ASP A 12 13.63 21.98 1.57
N GLY A 13 14.55 21.16 2.07
CA GLY A 13 14.99 21.16 3.46
C GLY A 13 14.06 20.39 4.39
N ASP A 14 13.11 19.61 3.87
CA ASP A 14 12.21 18.79 4.67
C ASP A 14 12.88 17.48 5.10
N PRO A 15 12.58 16.96 6.30
CA PRO A 15 13.19 15.73 6.79
C PRO A 15 12.83 14.54 5.90
N ILE A 16 13.85 13.78 5.47
CA ILE A 16 13.64 12.48 4.83
C ILE A 16 13.24 11.46 5.90
N TYR A 17 12.04 10.92 5.78
CA TYR A 17 11.53 9.92 6.72
C TYR A 17 12.32 8.61 6.63
N ARG A 18 12.56 8.00 7.79
CA ARG A 18 13.49 6.88 7.90
C ARG A 18 12.75 5.55 7.96
N LYS A 19 13.17 4.64 7.10
CA LYS A 19 12.75 3.22 7.13
C LYS A 19 13.46 2.49 8.25
N ASN A 20 12.76 1.58 8.92
CA ASN A 20 13.31 0.76 9.98
C ASN A 20 14.29 -0.28 9.39
N PRO A 21 15.60 -0.26 9.76
CA PRO A 21 16.58 -1.22 9.24
C PRO A 21 16.42 -2.62 9.84
N HIS A 22 15.75 -2.74 11.00
CA HIS A 22 15.56 -3.99 11.72
C HIS A 22 14.10 -4.15 12.21
N PRO A 23 13.13 -4.19 11.28
CA PRO A 23 11.73 -4.34 11.64
C PRO A 23 11.45 -5.73 12.22
N LYS A 24 10.51 -5.81 13.16
CA LYS A 24 10.23 -7.02 13.94
C LYS A 24 8.81 -7.54 13.72
N GLN A 25 7.89 -6.73 13.22
CA GLN A 25 6.48 -7.09 13.07
C GLN A 25 6.20 -7.55 11.63
N ALA A 26 6.76 -8.70 11.26
CA ALA A 26 6.66 -9.24 9.90
C ALA A 26 5.30 -9.91 9.62
N TYR A 27 4.76 -9.64 8.43
CA TYR A 27 3.56 -10.26 7.89
C TYR A 27 3.83 -10.76 6.46
N ARG A 28 3.47 -12.01 6.19
CA ARG A 28 3.44 -12.57 4.85
C ARG A 28 2.12 -12.20 4.20
N ILE A 29 2.19 -11.51 3.07
CA ILE A 29 1.03 -11.20 2.23
C ILE A 29 1.02 -12.17 1.06
N THR A 30 -0.04 -12.96 0.95
CA THR A 30 -0.29 -13.83 -0.20
C THR A 30 -1.40 -13.22 -1.04
N MET A 31 -1.12 -12.97 -2.30
CA MET A 31 -2.09 -12.53 -3.30
C MET A 31 -2.39 -13.68 -4.25
N THR A 32 -3.67 -14.03 -4.41
CA THR A 32 -4.14 -15.06 -5.34
C THR A 32 -5.14 -14.42 -6.30
N ILE A 33 -4.93 -14.63 -7.61
CA ILE A 33 -5.77 -14.08 -8.67
C ILE A 33 -6.55 -15.22 -9.34
N GLU A 34 -7.87 -15.18 -9.24
CA GLU A 34 -8.78 -16.22 -9.76
C GLU A 34 -9.61 -15.67 -10.93
N ASN A 35 -9.75 -16.49 -11.98
CA ASN A 35 -10.54 -16.17 -13.18
C ASN A 35 -10.12 -14.88 -13.91
N ALA A 36 -8.83 -14.55 -13.88
CA ALA A 36 -8.28 -13.39 -14.58
C ALA A 36 -8.65 -13.42 -16.08
N PRO A 37 -8.98 -12.26 -16.69
CA PRO A 37 -9.22 -12.15 -18.13
C PRO A 37 -7.95 -12.36 -18.98
N GLY A 38 -6.77 -12.17 -18.39
CA GLY A 38 -5.47 -12.36 -19.03
C GLY A 38 -4.32 -12.25 -18.00
N PRO A 39 -3.07 -12.35 -18.44
CA PRO A 39 -1.90 -12.29 -17.56
C PRO A 39 -1.62 -10.87 -17.07
N PHE A 40 -1.28 -10.71 -15.79
CA PHE A 40 -0.74 -9.47 -15.26
C PHE A 40 0.79 -9.45 -15.40
N GLY A 41 1.29 -8.68 -16.36
CA GLY A 41 2.72 -8.48 -16.60
C GLY A 41 3.35 -7.42 -15.70
N PHE A 42 2.54 -6.57 -15.08
CA PHE A 42 2.98 -5.58 -14.10
C PHE A 42 2.27 -5.81 -12.78
N VAL A 43 3.05 -6.08 -11.74
CA VAL A 43 2.60 -6.28 -10.36
C VAL A 43 3.53 -5.47 -9.48
N ASP A 44 3.01 -4.38 -8.92
CA ASP A 44 3.72 -3.56 -7.94
C ASP A 44 2.93 -3.49 -6.63
N GLY A 45 3.61 -3.21 -5.54
CA GLY A 45 2.99 -3.15 -4.23
C GLY A 45 3.74 -2.25 -3.27
N ALA A 46 2.99 -1.65 -2.35
CA ALA A 46 3.55 -0.79 -1.33
C ALA A 46 2.82 -0.98 0.00
N THR A 47 3.59 -0.91 1.08
CA THR A 47 3.08 -0.82 2.44
C THR A 47 3.04 0.64 2.83
N PHE A 48 1.89 1.12 3.30
CA PHE A 48 1.65 2.52 3.59
C PHE A 48 1.61 2.76 5.08
N TYR A 49 2.17 3.88 5.50
CA TYR A 49 2.24 4.31 6.88
C TYR A 49 1.78 5.76 7.00
N GLN A 50 1.24 6.11 8.15
CA GLN A 50 0.89 7.49 8.49
C GLN A 50 1.45 7.88 9.85
N MET A 51 1.76 9.16 10.02
CA MET A 51 2.00 9.74 11.35
C MET A 51 0.67 9.88 12.09
N SER A 52 0.54 9.16 13.21
CA SER A 52 -0.66 9.19 14.06
C SER A 52 -0.84 10.53 14.81
N ASP A 53 0.26 11.24 15.05
CA ASP A 53 0.37 12.49 15.79
C ASP A 53 0.94 13.64 14.93
N HIS A 54 0.63 13.60 13.62
CA HIS A 54 1.15 14.53 12.62
C HIS A 54 1.05 16.01 13.05
N GLN A 55 -0.11 16.45 13.55
CA GLN A 55 -0.31 17.86 13.92
C GLN A 55 0.51 18.28 15.14
N GLN A 56 0.87 17.33 16.01
CA GLN A 56 1.64 17.57 17.23
C GLN A 56 3.15 17.60 16.93
N CYS A 57 3.61 16.71 16.04
CA CYS A 57 5.04 16.52 15.79
C CYS A 57 5.57 17.30 14.56
N THR A 58 4.73 17.97 13.78
CA THR A 58 5.13 18.75 12.58
C THR A 58 4.84 20.25 12.72
N PRO A 59 5.58 21.12 12.00
CA PRO A 59 5.33 22.56 12.02
C PRO A 59 4.06 22.96 11.24
N ILE A 60 3.42 24.03 11.69
CA ILE A 60 2.37 24.72 10.96
C ILE A 60 3.01 25.75 10.00
N GLU A 61 2.49 25.86 8.78
CA GLU A 61 2.87 26.93 7.86
C GLU A 61 2.35 28.27 8.39
N PRO A 62 3.24 29.24 8.72
CA PRO A 62 2.84 30.45 9.44
C PRO A 62 1.83 31.33 8.69
N ILE A 63 1.90 31.35 7.35
CA ILE A 63 1.04 32.21 6.51
C ILE A 63 -0.31 31.53 6.24
N ALA A 64 -0.27 30.26 5.85
CA ALA A 64 -1.46 29.52 5.46
C ALA A 64 -2.23 28.92 6.65
N GLY A 65 -1.58 28.76 7.81
CA GLY A 65 -2.19 28.15 8.99
C GLY A 65 -2.51 26.66 8.81
N VAL A 66 -1.78 25.96 7.93
CA VAL A 66 -1.99 24.55 7.60
C VAL A 66 -0.76 23.71 7.94
N TRP A 67 -0.96 22.41 8.15
CA TRP A 67 0.13 21.44 8.27
C TRP A 67 0.47 20.89 6.89
N SER A 68 1.41 21.55 6.20
CA SER A 68 1.83 21.23 4.83
C SER A 68 2.68 19.97 4.72
N LYS A 69 3.24 19.50 5.84
CA LYS A 69 4.19 18.38 5.85
C LYS A 69 3.52 17.07 5.50
N GLN A 70 4.29 16.20 4.86
CA GLN A 70 3.81 14.91 4.39
C GLN A 70 3.41 14.06 5.59
N LYS A 71 2.14 13.69 5.68
CA LYS A 71 1.62 12.85 6.77
C LYS A 71 1.89 11.35 6.54
N GLU A 72 2.05 10.97 5.28
CA GLU A 72 2.09 9.57 4.84
C GLU A 72 3.41 9.28 4.11
N ASP A 73 3.85 8.02 4.20
CA ASP A 73 4.98 7.51 3.44
C ASP A 73 4.79 6.01 3.19
N SER A 74 5.61 5.44 2.31
CA SER A 74 5.51 4.05 1.90
C SER A 74 6.83 3.31 1.81
N VAL A 75 6.76 2.00 2.01
CA VAL A 75 7.87 1.07 1.75
C VAL A 75 7.42 0.08 0.68
N PRO A 76 8.20 -0.10 -0.40
CA PRO A 76 7.87 -1.08 -1.44
C PRO A 76 7.65 -2.48 -0.86
N ALA A 77 6.53 -3.10 -1.21
CA ALA A 77 6.20 -4.48 -0.91
C ALA A 77 6.56 -5.33 -2.13
N VAL A 78 7.74 -5.97 -2.09
CA VAL A 78 8.26 -6.73 -3.24
C VAL A 78 7.55 -8.07 -3.36
N PHE A 79 6.53 -8.14 -4.21
CA PHE A 79 5.80 -9.38 -4.51
C PHE A 79 6.60 -10.27 -5.46
N LYS A 80 6.83 -11.52 -5.04
CA LYS A 80 7.43 -12.57 -5.85
C LYS A 80 6.35 -13.50 -6.36
N LYS A 81 6.31 -13.73 -7.67
CA LYS A 81 5.44 -14.74 -8.27
C LYS A 81 5.92 -16.13 -7.87
N ILE A 82 5.03 -16.93 -7.27
CA ILE A 82 5.34 -18.31 -6.86
C ILE A 82 4.73 -19.36 -7.78
N ASP A 83 3.61 -19.03 -8.42
CA ASP A 83 2.96 -19.83 -9.46
C ASP A 83 2.20 -18.90 -10.44
N GLU A 84 1.44 -19.45 -11.38
CA GLU A 84 0.72 -18.69 -12.41
C GLU A 84 -0.21 -17.61 -11.83
N THR A 85 -0.81 -17.87 -10.67
CA THR A 85 -1.89 -17.10 -10.05
C THR A 85 -1.53 -16.47 -8.71
N THR A 86 -0.43 -16.90 -8.09
CA THR A 86 -0.09 -16.54 -6.71
C THR A 86 1.22 -15.77 -6.60
N TYR A 87 1.19 -14.74 -5.77
CA TYR A 87 2.31 -13.87 -5.46
C TYR A 87 2.45 -13.74 -3.94
N VAL A 88 3.68 -13.62 -3.46
CA VAL A 88 3.97 -13.49 -2.03
C VAL A 88 4.93 -12.33 -1.79
N ALA A 89 4.62 -11.49 -0.81
CA ALA A 89 5.51 -10.47 -0.26
C ALA A 89 5.62 -10.62 1.26
N THR A 90 6.71 -10.13 1.83
CA THR A 90 6.83 -9.90 3.27
C THR A 90 6.80 -8.40 3.51
N ILE A 91 5.88 -7.95 4.35
CA ILE A 91 5.78 -6.55 4.79
C ILE A 91 6.02 -6.48 6.30
N PHE A 92 6.21 -5.27 6.82
CA PHE A 92 6.45 -5.05 8.24
C PHE A 92 5.51 -3.98 8.78
N ALA A 93 4.77 -4.26 9.85
CA ALA A 93 3.90 -3.26 10.47
C ALA A 93 4.69 -2.12 11.13
N ASP A 94 5.96 -2.35 11.47
CA ASP A 94 6.91 -1.40 12.05
C ASP A 94 8.01 -0.99 11.05
N GLY A 95 7.64 -0.82 9.77
CA GLY A 95 8.58 -0.52 8.68
C GLY A 95 9.14 0.90 8.66
N MET A 96 8.58 1.83 9.43
CA MET A 96 9.04 3.21 9.58
C MET A 96 9.57 3.47 11.00
N ILE A 97 10.50 4.42 11.15
CA ILE A 97 11.10 4.78 12.43
C ILE A 97 10.34 5.94 13.07
N ASP A 98 9.95 5.77 14.34
CA ASP A 98 9.54 6.86 15.20
C ASP A 98 10.74 7.76 15.53
N ALA A 99 10.65 9.05 15.20
CA ALA A 99 11.73 10.00 15.46
C ALA A 99 11.24 11.44 15.52
N ASP A 100 12.04 12.29 16.15
CA ASP A 100 11.84 13.74 16.10
C ASP A 100 12.39 14.32 14.80
N TYR A 101 11.57 14.29 13.75
CA TYR A 101 11.92 14.76 12.42
C TYR A 101 12.02 16.29 12.34
N TYR A 102 11.20 17.00 13.13
CA TYR A 102 11.00 18.44 13.00
C TYR A 102 11.47 19.26 14.22
N GLY A 103 12.06 18.64 15.23
CA GLY A 103 12.45 19.28 16.50
C GLY A 103 11.26 19.65 17.37
N LYS A 104 10.12 18.93 17.23
CA LYS A 104 8.84 19.20 17.91
C LYS A 104 8.37 18.06 18.79
N GLY A 105 9.18 17.01 18.93
CA GLY A 105 8.80 15.76 19.57
C GLY A 105 8.81 14.61 18.57
N VAL A 106 8.75 13.39 19.11
CA VAL A 106 8.77 12.17 18.28
C VAL A 106 7.49 12.08 17.47
N CYS A 107 7.60 11.97 16.14
CA CYS A 107 6.49 11.55 15.29
C CYS A 107 6.35 10.03 15.34
N HIS A 108 5.13 9.56 15.60
CA HIS A 108 4.79 8.14 15.72
C HIS A 108 4.15 7.61 14.45
N TRP A 109 4.82 6.67 13.81
CA TRP A 109 4.34 6.01 12.60
C TRP A 109 3.50 4.79 12.91
N GLU A 110 2.45 4.59 12.12
CA GLU A 110 1.65 3.38 12.15
C GLU A 110 1.37 2.87 10.73
N LEU A 111 1.27 1.56 10.60
CA LEU A 111 0.78 0.92 9.38
C LEU A 111 -0.64 1.38 9.09
N THR A 112 -0.91 1.80 7.87
CA THR A 112 -2.26 2.06 7.34
C THR A 112 -2.76 0.87 6.54
N GLY A 113 -1.90 0.19 5.80
CA GLY A 113 -2.27 -0.98 5.02
C GLY A 113 -1.22 -1.37 3.97
N VAL A 114 -1.59 -2.30 3.10
CA VAL A 114 -0.82 -2.68 1.91
C VAL A 114 -1.73 -2.62 0.70
N GLY A 115 -1.25 -2.01 -0.38
CA GLY A 115 -1.95 -1.93 -1.66
C GLY A 115 -1.07 -2.48 -2.77
N MET A 116 -1.71 -2.94 -3.85
CA MET A 116 -1.00 -3.35 -5.06
C MET A 116 -1.55 -2.61 -6.28
N SER A 117 -0.73 -2.56 -7.32
CA SER A 117 -1.10 -2.10 -8.66
C SER A 117 -0.91 -3.27 -9.63
N LEU A 118 -1.97 -3.64 -10.34
CA LEU A 118 -1.97 -4.75 -11.30
C LEU A 118 -2.36 -4.23 -12.67
N LYS A 119 -1.44 -4.34 -13.63
CA LYS A 119 -1.67 -3.97 -15.04
C LYS A 119 -1.27 -5.11 -15.97
N ALA A 120 -1.89 -5.15 -17.16
CA ALA A 120 -1.67 -6.21 -18.13
C ALA A 120 -0.21 -6.23 -18.64
N THR A 121 0.33 -5.06 -18.96
CA THR A 121 1.72 -4.89 -19.42
C THR A 121 2.46 -3.76 -18.70
N GLY A 122 1.75 -2.93 -17.92
CA GLY A 122 2.32 -1.79 -17.19
C GLY A 122 2.24 -0.46 -17.95
N LYS A 123 1.48 -0.43 -19.05
CA LYS A 123 1.28 0.80 -19.82
C LYS A 123 0.35 1.76 -19.08
N HIS A 124 0.57 3.06 -19.28
CA HIS A 124 -0.19 4.10 -18.57
C HIS A 124 -1.69 4.05 -18.91
N GLU A 125 -2.05 3.74 -20.16
CA GLU A 125 -3.44 3.70 -20.60
C GLU A 125 -4.24 2.48 -20.09
N GLU A 126 -3.58 1.50 -19.48
CA GLU A 126 -4.21 0.30 -18.92
C GLU A 126 -4.93 0.62 -17.61
N THR A 127 -5.97 -0.15 -17.32
CA THR A 127 -6.65 -0.09 -16.02
C THR A 127 -5.69 -0.54 -14.93
N ASP A 128 -5.58 0.24 -13.87
CA ASP A 128 -4.84 -0.12 -12.68
C ASP A 128 -5.78 -0.81 -11.68
N PHE A 129 -5.73 -2.14 -11.62
CA PHE A 129 -6.51 -2.88 -10.63
C PHE A 129 -5.77 -2.86 -9.29
N ALA A 130 -6.39 -2.22 -8.30
CA ALA A 130 -5.74 -1.87 -7.05
C ALA A 130 -6.39 -2.51 -5.80
N PRO A 131 -6.20 -3.83 -5.56
CA PRO A 131 -6.63 -4.46 -4.31
C PRO A 131 -5.79 -3.99 -3.13
N SER A 132 -6.37 -3.98 -1.93
CA SER A 132 -5.70 -3.57 -0.69
C SER A 132 -6.10 -4.41 0.52
N LEU A 133 -5.23 -4.48 1.53
CA LEU A 133 -5.61 -4.84 2.91
C LEU A 133 -5.38 -3.63 3.82
N GLU A 134 -6.39 -3.31 4.62
CA GLU A 134 -6.29 -2.26 5.65
C GLU A 134 -5.54 -2.78 6.89
N LYS A 135 -5.02 -1.85 7.70
CA LYS A 135 -4.27 -2.12 8.94
C LYS A 135 -4.89 -3.22 9.78
N GLU A 136 -6.19 -3.11 10.09
CA GLU A 136 -6.87 -4.07 10.97
C GLU A 136 -6.84 -5.48 10.37
N GLN A 137 -7.00 -5.59 9.05
CA GLN A 137 -7.00 -6.87 8.34
C GLN A 137 -5.60 -7.48 8.32
N VAL A 138 -4.55 -6.67 8.16
CA VAL A 138 -3.16 -7.13 8.27
C VAL A 138 -2.88 -7.63 9.68
N LEU A 139 -3.16 -6.80 10.70
CA LEU A 139 -2.82 -7.10 12.09
C LEU A 139 -3.58 -8.31 12.63
N GLN A 140 -4.82 -8.54 12.18
CA GLN A 140 -5.65 -9.70 12.53
C GLN A 140 -5.32 -10.96 11.71
N SER A 141 -4.34 -10.90 10.80
CA SER A 141 -4.04 -12.00 9.85
C SER A 141 -5.27 -12.45 9.06
N ALA A 142 -6.05 -11.47 8.62
CA ALA A 142 -7.28 -11.70 7.89
C ALA A 142 -7.03 -11.95 6.41
N SER A 143 -8.10 -12.34 5.72
CA SER A 143 -8.15 -12.41 4.27
C SER A 143 -9.30 -11.56 3.73
N LYS A 144 -9.07 -10.92 2.58
CA LYS A 144 -10.05 -10.08 1.89
C LYS A 144 -10.10 -10.48 0.42
N LYS A 145 -11.31 -10.71 -0.07
CA LYS A 145 -11.60 -10.84 -1.50
C LYS A 145 -11.97 -9.49 -2.07
N THR A 146 -11.41 -9.17 -3.22
CA THR A 146 -11.75 -7.99 -4.01
C THR A 146 -12.17 -8.46 -5.40
N TYR A 147 -13.37 -8.08 -5.80
CA TYR A 147 -13.97 -8.45 -7.07
C TYR A 147 -13.77 -7.32 -8.07
N PHE A 148 -13.42 -7.67 -9.29
CA PHE A 148 -13.16 -6.73 -10.38
C PHE A 148 -13.90 -7.16 -11.63
N TRP A 149 -14.35 -6.18 -12.43
CA TRP A 149 -15.02 -6.46 -13.68
C TRP A 149 -14.04 -6.76 -14.80
N ARG A 150 -14.20 -7.92 -15.46
CA ARG A 150 -13.28 -8.39 -16.51
C ARG A 150 -13.29 -7.49 -17.75
N GLY A 151 -14.39 -6.79 -18.01
CA GLY A 151 -14.48 -5.88 -19.16
C GLY A 151 -13.62 -4.62 -19.04
N GLY A 152 -13.07 -4.33 -17.86
CA GLY A 152 -12.08 -3.27 -17.67
C GLY A 152 -10.66 -3.66 -18.08
N TYR A 153 -10.42 -4.93 -18.41
CA TYR A 153 -9.10 -5.44 -18.78
C TYR A 153 -8.93 -5.52 -20.31
N PRO A 154 -7.75 -5.17 -20.86
CA PRO A 154 -6.62 -4.55 -20.17
C PRO A 154 -6.81 -3.04 -19.95
N LYS A 155 -7.77 -2.43 -20.65
CA LYS A 155 -8.04 -0.99 -20.65
C LYS A 155 -9.55 -0.74 -20.56
N SER A 156 -9.95 0.15 -19.66
CA SER A 156 -11.31 0.68 -19.60
C SER A 156 -11.51 1.83 -20.61
N GLY A 157 -12.73 2.38 -20.71
CA GLY A 157 -12.95 3.59 -21.51
C GLY A 157 -12.26 4.85 -20.96
N ILE A 158 -11.68 4.77 -19.75
CA ILE A 158 -10.95 5.84 -19.06
C ILE A 158 -9.49 5.41 -18.97
N GLU A 159 -8.58 6.32 -19.34
CA GLU A 159 -7.13 6.10 -19.25
C GLU A 159 -6.66 6.14 -17.80
N ASP A 160 -5.71 5.27 -17.46
CA ASP A 160 -5.13 5.13 -16.11
C ASP A 160 -6.19 5.03 -15.00
N PHE A 161 -7.30 4.35 -15.29
CA PHE A 161 -8.40 4.24 -14.36
C PHE A 161 -7.99 3.42 -13.12
N PRO A 162 -7.99 4.02 -11.91
CA PRO A 162 -7.72 3.28 -10.68
C PRO A 162 -8.99 2.50 -10.28
N ASP A 163 -9.03 1.21 -10.59
CA ASP A 163 -10.12 0.33 -10.17
C ASP A 163 -9.78 -0.30 -8.81
N THR A 164 -10.44 0.15 -7.74
CA THR A 164 -10.29 -0.43 -6.40
C THR A 164 -11.18 -1.67 -6.17
N GLY A 165 -11.98 -2.04 -7.18
CA GLY A 165 -12.89 -3.18 -7.12
C GLY A 165 -14.03 -3.00 -6.13
N LYS A 166 -14.69 -4.12 -5.80
CA LYS A 166 -15.77 -4.18 -4.80
C LYS A 166 -15.56 -5.34 -3.82
N PRO A 167 -16.08 -5.23 -2.58
CA PRO A 167 -15.95 -6.28 -1.57
C PRO A 167 -16.78 -7.53 -1.89
N SER A 168 -17.80 -7.42 -2.75
CA SER A 168 -18.68 -8.54 -3.11
C SER A 168 -19.12 -8.46 -4.57
N ALA A 169 -19.45 -9.61 -5.16
CA ALA A 169 -19.98 -9.69 -6.53
C ALA A 169 -21.33 -8.96 -6.66
N GLU A 170 -22.15 -8.97 -5.60
CA GLU A 170 -23.48 -8.36 -5.55
C GLU A 170 -23.43 -6.84 -5.71
N ASN A 171 -22.28 -6.21 -5.41
CA ASN A 171 -22.06 -4.78 -5.64
C ASN A 171 -21.94 -4.42 -7.12
N TYR A 172 -21.79 -5.40 -8.01
CA TYR A 172 -21.91 -5.21 -9.45
C TYR A 172 -23.34 -5.45 -9.92
N ALA A 173 -23.84 -4.58 -10.78
CA ALA A 173 -25.11 -4.77 -11.49
C ALA A 173 -24.98 -5.86 -12.57
N GLU A 174 -26.09 -6.49 -12.94
CA GLU A 174 -26.14 -7.33 -14.14
C GLU A 174 -26.02 -6.45 -15.41
N PRO A 175 -25.34 -6.91 -16.47
CA PRO A 175 -24.75 -8.24 -16.64
C PRO A 175 -23.33 -8.40 -16.06
N ASN A 176 -22.75 -7.32 -15.52
CA ASN A 176 -21.34 -7.30 -15.09
C ASN A 176 -21.03 -8.25 -13.93
N ARG A 177 -22.02 -8.49 -13.05
CA ARG A 177 -21.92 -9.41 -11.91
C ARG A 177 -21.44 -10.83 -12.29
N ARG A 178 -21.75 -11.29 -13.50
CA ARG A 178 -21.36 -12.63 -14.00
C ARG A 178 -20.01 -12.64 -14.72
N ASN A 179 -19.39 -11.48 -14.88
CA ASN A 179 -18.15 -11.30 -15.63
C ASN A 179 -17.06 -10.68 -14.76
N LEU A 180 -16.77 -11.33 -13.63
CA LEU A 180 -15.82 -10.86 -12.64
C LEU A 180 -14.60 -11.78 -12.55
N PHE A 181 -13.46 -11.19 -12.16
CA PHE A 181 -12.32 -11.92 -11.62
C PHE A 181 -12.10 -11.49 -10.17
N VAL A 182 -11.39 -12.30 -9.40
CA VAL A 182 -11.24 -12.07 -7.95
C VAL A 182 -9.76 -12.03 -7.61
N VAL A 183 -9.38 -11.04 -6.82
CA VAL A 183 -8.08 -11.01 -6.14
C VAL A 183 -8.31 -11.22 -4.66
N THR A 184 -7.73 -12.29 -4.12
CA THR A 184 -7.74 -12.58 -2.70
C THR A 184 -6.40 -12.17 -2.11
N LEU A 185 -6.44 -11.30 -1.11
CA LEU A 185 -5.29 -11.02 -0.26
C LEU A 185 -5.44 -11.75 1.07
N LYS A 186 -4.35 -12.32 1.56
CA LYS A 186 -4.27 -12.95 2.88
C LYS A 186 -3.02 -12.45 3.60
N ALA A 187 -3.20 -11.93 4.81
CA ALA A 187 -2.12 -11.62 5.71
C ALA A 187 -1.90 -12.76 6.71
N GLU A 188 -0.64 -13.09 6.97
CA GLU A 188 -0.26 -14.06 8.00
C GLU A 188 0.91 -13.49 8.79
N LYS A 189 0.75 -13.36 10.11
CA LYS A 189 1.86 -12.98 10.98
C LYS A 189 2.98 -14.02 10.87
N VAL A 190 4.21 -13.57 10.63
CA VAL A 190 5.39 -14.43 10.61
C VAL A 190 5.95 -14.49 12.02
N SER A 191 5.74 -15.62 12.70
CA SER A 191 6.39 -15.87 13.97
C SER A 191 7.87 -16.24 13.75
N PRO A 192 8.79 -15.81 14.62
CA PRO A 192 10.17 -16.29 14.65
C PRO A 192 10.26 -17.81 14.84
#